data_AF-B8JF36-F1
#
_entry.id   AF-B8JF36-F1
#
_cell.length_a   1.000
_cell.length_b   1.000
_cell.length_c   1.000
_cell.angle_alpha   90.00
_cell.angle_beta   90.00
_cell.angle_gamma   90.00
#
_symmetry.space_group_name_H-M   'P 1'
#
loop_
_entity.id
_entity.type
_entity.pdbx_description
1 polymer ?
#
loop_
_entity_poly.entity_id
_entity_poly.type
_entity_poly.pdbx_seq_one_letter_code
_entity_poly.pdbx_strand_id
1 'polypeptide(L)'
;MDGGNVAFPPFDPAAMRAAVQAAVAAVLEGGAVPFLVGGDHSIALPALRAVAARHGPVAVVHVDAHLDTSGPETWGEPFHHGTPLRHALDEGLALAALSRGDAVRSAPASP
;
A
#
# COMPACT_ATOMS: atom_id res chain seq x y z
N MET A 1 8.33 7.92 -18.74
CA MET A 1 8.09 6.91 -19.78
C MET A 1 6.86 6.10 -19.38
N ASP A 2 6.19 5.47 -20.33
CA ASP A 2 5.17 4.46 -20.03
C ASP A 2 5.87 3.10 -19.83
N GLY A 3 5.61 2.44 -18.69
CA GLY A 3 6.18 1.13 -18.35
C GLY A 3 5.32 -0.06 -18.80
N GLY A 4 4.15 0.21 -19.39
CA GLY A 4 3.16 -0.81 -19.73
C GLY A 4 2.45 -1.38 -18.51
N ASN A 5 1.79 -2.53 -18.70
CA ASN A 5 1.01 -3.21 -17.67
C ASN A 5 1.79 -4.34 -17.02
N VAL A 6 1.58 -4.55 -15.72
CA VAL A 6 2.08 -5.72 -15.00
C VAL A 6 1.19 -6.91 -15.31
N ALA A 7 1.78 -7.97 -15.89
CA ALA A 7 1.06 -9.21 -16.17
C ALA A 7 1.00 -10.10 -14.91
N PHE A 8 -0.19 -10.62 -14.60
CA PHE A 8 -0.43 -11.55 -13.49
C PHE A 8 -1.68 -12.41 -13.77
N PRO A 9 -1.86 -13.55 -13.07
CA PRO A 9 -3.04 -14.38 -13.24
C PRO A 9 -4.27 -13.72 -12.59
N PRO A 10 -5.42 -13.63 -13.27
CA PRO A 10 -6.59 -12.87 -12.79
C PRO A 10 -7.26 -13.45 -11.53
N PHE A 11 -6.94 -14.70 -11.17
CA PHE A 11 -7.55 -15.40 -10.03
C PHE A 11 -6.52 -15.84 -8.99
N ASP A 12 -5.34 -15.22 -9.00
CA ASP A 12 -4.30 -15.46 -8.01
C ASP A 12 -3.83 -14.12 -7.42
N PRO A 13 -4.49 -13.63 -6.35
CA PRO A 13 -4.14 -12.38 -5.69
C PRO A 13 -2.71 -12.40 -5.11
N ALA A 14 -2.20 -13.56 -4.72
CA ALA A 14 -0.84 -13.68 -4.20
C ALA A 14 0.19 -13.48 -5.32
N ALA A 15 -0.02 -14.12 -6.47
CA ALA A 15 0.82 -13.91 -7.65
C ALA A 15 0.73 -12.46 -8.17
N MET A 16 -0.46 -11.84 -8.14
CA MET A 16 -0.62 -10.42 -8.46
C MET A 16 0.24 -9.53 -7.55
N ARG A 17 0.18 -9.72 -6.22
CA ARG A 17 0.99 -8.93 -5.28
C ARG A 17 2.49 -9.11 -5.54
N ALA A 18 2.94 -10.34 -5.78
CA ALA A 18 4.33 -10.62 -6.10
C ALA A 18 4.78 -9.92 -7.40
N ALA A 19 3.96 -9.97 -8.45
CA ALA A 19 4.24 -9.33 -9.73
C ALA A 19 4.33 -7.80 -9.61
N VAL A 20 3.38 -7.17 -8.89
CA VAL A 20 3.40 -5.72 -8.65
C VAL A 20 4.65 -5.31 -7.87
N GLN A 21 4.99 -6.04 -6.79
CA GLN A 21 6.17 -5.75 -5.99
C GLN A 21 7.46 -5.81 -6.83
N ALA A 22 7.60 -6.85 -7.67
CA ALA A 22 8.75 -7.01 -8.55
C ALA A 22 8.84 -5.90 -9.61
N ALA A 23 7.71 -5.51 -10.22
CA ALA A 23 7.68 -4.44 -11.21
C ALA A 23 8.07 -3.08 -10.61
N VAL A 24 7.57 -2.75 -9.41
CA VAL A 24 7.93 -1.50 -8.72
C VAL A 24 9.40 -1.50 -8.33
N ALA A 25 9.92 -2.64 -7.84
CA ALA A 25 11.34 -2.77 -7.53
C ALA A 25 12.23 -2.51 -8.76
N ALA A 26 11.88 -3.07 -9.93
CA ALA A 26 12.64 -2.85 -11.16
C ALA A 26 12.65 -1.37 -11.61
N VAL A 27 11.51 -0.66 -11.47
CA VAL A 27 11.43 0.78 -11.76
C VAL A 27 12.34 1.58 -10.82
N LEU A 28 12.33 1.24 -9.53
CA LEU A 28 13.19 1.87 -8.53
C LEU A 28 14.68 1.58 -8.76
N GLU A 29 15.03 0.35 -9.15
CA GLU A 29 16.41 -0.05 -9.52
C GLU A 29 16.95 0.79 -10.67
N GLY A 30 16.11 1.11 -11.65
CA GLY A 30 16.43 2.05 -12.73
C GLY A 30 16.60 3.51 -12.30
N GLY A 31 16.42 3.83 -11.02
CA GLY A 31 16.55 5.18 -10.48
C GLY A 31 15.34 6.08 -10.75
N ALA A 32 14.23 5.52 -11.21
CA ALA A 32 13.00 6.25 -11.48
C ALA A 32 12.03 6.22 -10.28
N VAL A 33 11.15 7.21 -10.22
CA VAL A 33 10.03 7.24 -9.28
C VAL A 33 8.85 6.48 -9.89
N PRO A 34 8.33 5.43 -9.24
CA PRO A 34 7.21 4.66 -9.77
C PRO A 34 5.91 5.46 -9.67
N PHE A 35 5.12 5.43 -10.74
CA PHE A 35 3.75 5.93 -10.78
C PHE A 35 2.86 4.80 -11.27
N LEU A 36 1.92 4.35 -10.44
CA LEU A 36 1.08 3.19 -10.71
C LEU A 36 -0.34 3.66 -11.05
N VAL A 37 -0.88 3.10 -12.13
CA VAL A 37 -2.32 3.16 -12.43
C VAL A 37 -2.83 1.72 -12.31
N GLY A 38 -3.64 1.47 -11.29
CA GLY A 38 -4.00 0.12 -10.87
C GLY A 38 -5.47 -0.24 -11.03
N GLY A 39 -5.80 -1.39 -10.45
CA GLY A 39 -7.18 -1.77 -10.11
C GLY A 39 -7.57 -1.21 -8.75
N ASP A 40 -8.04 -2.09 -7.85
CA ASP A 40 -8.36 -1.68 -6.48
C ASP A 40 -7.10 -1.42 -5.61
N HIS A 41 -7.33 -0.91 -4.42
CA HIS A 41 -6.27 -0.42 -3.54
C HIS A 41 -5.35 -1.53 -2.97
N SER A 42 -5.64 -2.81 -3.20
CA SER A 42 -4.77 -3.93 -2.79
C SER A 42 -3.37 -3.89 -3.40
N ILE A 43 -3.17 -3.17 -4.51
CA ILE A 43 -1.84 -2.99 -5.13
C ILE A 43 -0.90 -2.09 -4.32
N ALA A 44 -1.41 -1.32 -3.35
CA ALA A 44 -0.60 -0.38 -2.57
C ALA A 44 0.39 -1.08 -1.64
N LEU A 45 -0.01 -2.18 -1.00
CA LEU A 45 0.86 -2.94 -0.10
C LEU A 45 2.13 -3.48 -0.79
N PRO A 46 2.06 -4.22 -1.91
CA PRO A 46 3.28 -4.67 -2.60
C PRO A 46 4.12 -3.51 -3.14
N ALA A 47 3.52 -2.40 -3.56
CA ALA A 47 4.26 -1.21 -3.98
C ALA A 47 5.04 -0.59 -2.80
N LEU A 48 4.40 -0.43 -1.63
CA LEU A 48 5.03 0.08 -0.42
C LEU A 48 6.14 -0.83 0.08
N ARG A 49 5.98 -2.16 -0.01
CA ARG A 49 7.07 -3.11 0.30
C ARG A 49 8.31 -2.87 -0.57
N ALA A 50 8.12 -2.69 -1.88
CA ALA A 50 9.23 -2.41 -2.80
C ALA A 50 9.91 -1.05 -2.50
N VAL A 51 9.11 -0.01 -2.24
CA VAL A 51 9.62 1.32 -1.89
C VAL A 51 10.40 1.29 -0.58
N ALA A 52 9.83 0.68 0.46
CA ALA A 52 10.45 0.60 1.78
C ALA A 52 11.69 -0.29 1.79
N ALA A 53 11.75 -1.34 0.96
CA ALA A 53 12.95 -2.15 0.79
C ALA A 53 14.16 -1.33 0.29
N ARG A 54 13.91 -0.28 -0.51
CA ARG A 54 14.97 0.60 -1.02
C ARG A 54 15.27 1.78 -0.11
N HIS A 55 14.25 2.34 0.53
CA HIS A 55 14.35 3.64 1.22
C HIS A 55 14.21 3.57 2.74
N GLY A 56 13.89 2.40 3.30
CA GLY A 56 13.40 2.27 4.68
C GLY A 56 11.94 2.73 4.81
N PRO A 57 11.39 2.80 6.05
CA PRO A 57 10.03 3.25 6.28
C PRO A 57 9.76 4.65 5.70
N VAL A 58 8.64 4.83 5.00
CA VAL A 58 8.32 6.09 4.29
C VAL A 58 7.09 6.79 4.87
N ALA A 59 7.04 8.12 4.73
CA ALA A 59 5.80 8.85 4.99
C ALA A 59 4.78 8.56 3.88
N VAL A 60 3.50 8.39 4.25
CA VAL A 60 2.40 8.13 3.31
C VAL A 60 1.38 9.26 3.40
N VAL A 61 1.06 9.86 2.25
CA VAL A 61 -0.10 10.74 2.12
C VAL A 61 -1.21 9.93 1.48
N HIS A 62 -2.24 9.63 2.28
CA HIS A 62 -3.39 8.82 1.85
C HIS A 62 -4.61 9.71 1.65
N VAL A 63 -5.19 9.67 0.45
CA VAL A 63 -6.40 10.43 0.11
C VAL A 63 -7.42 9.44 -0.42
N ASP A 64 -8.34 9.03 0.45
CA ASP A 64 -9.41 8.09 0.13
C ASP A 64 -10.61 8.39 1.05
N ALA A 65 -11.79 7.93 0.66
CA ALA A 65 -12.98 7.96 1.51
C ALA A 65 -12.85 6.98 2.69
N HIS A 66 -11.99 5.96 2.58
CA HIS A 66 -11.80 4.91 3.57
C HIS A 66 -10.38 4.92 4.14
N LEU A 67 -10.24 4.43 5.37
CA LEU A 67 -8.94 4.38 6.05
C LEU A 67 -8.03 3.27 5.51
N ASP A 68 -8.61 2.22 4.95
CA ASP A 68 -7.90 1.03 4.46
C ASP A 68 -6.98 0.37 5.51
N THR A 69 -7.44 0.43 6.77
CA THR A 69 -6.79 -0.17 7.95
C THR A 69 -7.61 -1.29 8.59
N SER A 70 -8.54 -1.92 7.85
CA SER A 70 -9.29 -3.08 8.33
C SER A 70 -8.36 -4.25 8.68
N GLY A 71 -8.73 -5.03 9.69
CA GLY A 71 -8.01 -6.24 10.05
C GLY A 71 -8.56 -7.49 9.36
N PRO A 72 -7.80 -8.60 9.35
CA PRO A 72 -8.19 -9.87 8.73
C PRO A 72 -9.50 -10.46 9.28
N GLU A 73 -9.87 -10.09 10.51
CA GLU A 73 -11.13 -10.46 11.16
C GLU A 73 -12.37 -9.88 10.49
N THR A 74 -12.23 -8.83 9.68
CA THR A 74 -13.36 -8.09 9.13
C THR A 74 -14.13 -8.90 8.08
N TRP A 75 -13.44 -9.74 7.30
CA TRP A 75 -14.04 -10.46 6.16
C TRP A 75 -13.46 -11.86 5.92
N GLY A 76 -12.59 -12.37 6.79
CA GLY A 76 -12.00 -13.71 6.67
C GLY A 76 -10.93 -13.85 5.57
N GLU A 77 -10.71 -12.80 4.77
CA GLU A 77 -9.59 -12.68 3.83
C GLU A 77 -8.60 -11.64 4.37
N PRO A 78 -7.36 -12.00 4.71
CA PRO A 78 -6.39 -11.06 5.29
C PRO A 78 -5.88 -10.01 4.31
N PHE A 79 -5.95 -10.24 2.99
CA PHE A 79 -5.42 -9.32 1.99
C PHE A 79 -6.51 -8.87 1.00
N HIS A 80 -7.32 -7.90 1.43
CA HIS A 80 -8.29 -7.22 0.57
C HIS A 80 -7.99 -5.71 0.48
N HIS A 81 -8.68 -5.00 -0.43
CA HIS A 81 -8.43 -3.57 -0.74
C HIS A 81 -8.55 -2.60 0.46
N GLY A 82 -9.18 -3.03 1.56
CA GLY A 82 -9.34 -2.24 2.79
C GLY A 82 -8.32 -2.55 3.90
N THR A 83 -7.34 -3.40 3.64
CA THR A 83 -6.23 -3.74 4.55
C THR A 83 -4.85 -3.13 4.27
N PRO A 84 -4.53 -2.56 3.07
CA PRO A 84 -3.14 -2.24 2.72
C PRO A 84 -2.40 -1.38 3.74
N LEU A 85 -3.06 -0.37 4.29
CA LEU A 85 -2.41 0.54 5.25
C LEU A 85 -2.28 -0.08 6.64
N ARG A 86 -3.16 -1.02 7.01
CA ARG A 86 -2.95 -1.81 8.24
C ARG A 86 -1.67 -2.63 8.13
N HIS A 87 -1.52 -3.39 7.04
CA HIS A 87 -0.31 -4.19 6.80
C HIS A 87 0.93 -3.31 6.70
N ALA A 88 0.85 -2.16 6.03
CA ALA A 88 1.99 -1.25 5.92
C ALA A 88 2.46 -0.72 7.29
N LEU A 89 1.54 -0.48 8.22
CA LEU A 89 1.88 -0.08 9.59
C LEU A 89 2.43 -1.26 10.40
N ASP A 90 1.77 -2.42 10.34
CA ASP A 90 2.17 -3.63 11.08
C ASP A 90 3.55 -4.15 10.62
N GLU A 91 3.88 -4.00 9.34
CA GLU A 91 5.18 -4.36 8.75
C GLU A 91 6.24 -3.26 8.88
N GLY A 92 5.90 -2.10 9.44
CA GLY A 92 6.82 -0.97 9.60
C GLY A 92 7.27 -0.33 8.27
N LEU A 93 6.46 -0.43 7.22
CA LEU A 93 6.74 0.16 5.90
C LEU A 93 6.38 1.65 5.86
N ALA A 94 5.37 2.05 6.64
CA ALA A 94 4.88 3.42 6.69
C ALA A 94 5.19 4.06 8.05
N LEU A 95 5.67 5.30 8.02
CA LEU A 95 5.72 6.17 9.20
C LEU A 95 4.30 6.54 9.59
N ALA A 96 4.00 6.51 10.88
CA ALA A 96 2.67 6.84 11.40
C ALA A 96 2.38 8.35 11.24
N ALA A 97 1.83 8.74 10.08
CA ALA A 97 1.24 10.04 9.82
C ALA A 97 0.07 9.86 8.85
N LEU A 98 -1.16 9.75 9.37
CA LEU A 98 -2.38 9.64 8.56
C LEU A 98 -2.97 11.03 8.37
N SER A 99 -2.85 11.59 7.17
CA SER A 99 -3.61 12.79 6.76
C SER A 99 -5.03 12.35 6.37
N ARG A 100 -6.07 12.93 7.00
CA ARG A 100 -7.48 12.71 6.63
C ARG A 100 -8.01 13.92 5.88
N GLY A 101 -8.77 13.68 4.82
CA GLY A 101 -9.34 14.72 3.93
C GLY A 101 -10.44 15.59 4.53
N ASP A 102 -10.94 15.29 5.74
CA ASP A 102 -12.04 16.03 6.38
C ASP A 102 -11.66 16.45 7.81
N ALA A 103 -11.95 17.72 8.16
CA ALA A 103 -11.46 18.44 9.34
C ALA A 103 -11.78 17.82 10.74
N VAL A 104 -10.76 17.80 11.61
CA VAL A 104 -10.73 18.00 13.09
C VAL A 104 -11.86 17.42 13.98
N ARG A 105 -11.54 16.47 14.89
CA ARG A 105 -11.66 16.64 16.38
C ARG A 105 -11.14 15.46 17.23
N SER A 106 -10.48 15.87 18.33
CA SER A 106 -10.12 15.23 19.61
C SER A 106 -9.27 13.96 19.61
N ALA A 107 -8.05 14.11 20.15
CA ALA A 107 -7.35 13.04 20.84
C ALA A 107 -8.12 12.62 22.12
N PRO A 108 -8.21 11.33 22.44
CA PRO A 108 -8.32 10.86 23.81
C PRO A 108 -6.94 10.62 24.42
N ALA A 109 -6.85 10.89 25.72
CA ALA A 109 -5.64 10.98 26.52
C ALA A 109 -4.87 9.66 26.65
N SER A 110 -3.55 9.77 26.76
CA SER A 110 -2.70 8.79 27.44
C SER A 110 -3.19 8.57 28.89
N PRO A 111 -2.96 7.37 29.47
CA PRO A 111 -3.55 6.96 30.75
C PRO A 111 -3.25 7.90 31.93
#